data_AF-A0A1I7JCC2-F1
#
_entry.id   AF-A0A1I7JCC2-F1
#
_cell.length_a   1.000
_cell.length_b   1.000
_cell.length_c   1.000
_cell.angle_alpha   90.00
_cell.angle_beta   90.00
_cell.angle_gamma   90.00
#
_symmetry.space_group_name_H-M   'P 1'
#
loop_
_entity.id
_entity.type
_entity.pdbx_description
1 polymer ?
#
loop_
_entity_poly.entity_id
_entity_poly.type
_entity_poly.pdbx_seq_one_letter_code
_entity_poly.pdbx_strand_id
1 'polypeptide(L)' 'MYLSQFQLLPYEHVCDQFRDQMGIPVSASSLFNFNREAYERLDDFEQGEKAQLAMAAVAHADETGINIDGRRR' A
#
# COMPACT_ATOMS: atom_id res chain seq x y z
N MET A 1 -1.41 5.04 6.92
CA MET A 1 -1.45 4.60 5.51
C MET A 1 -0.55 5.43 4.59
N TYR A 2 -0.53 6.77 4.67
CA TYR A 2 0.34 7.59 3.81
C TYR A 2 1.86 7.38 4.05
N LEU A 3 2.32 7.52 5.30
CA LEU A 3 3.75 7.46 5.64
C LEU A 3 4.41 6.12 5.25
N SER A 4 3.73 5.00 5.50
CA SER A 4 4.25 3.68 5.16
C SER A 4 4.15 3.35 3.67
N GLN A 5 3.11 3.77 2.96
CA GLN A 5 2.87 3.36 1.57
C GLN A 5 3.39 4.36 0.53
N PHE A 6 3.31 5.66 0.82
CA PHE A 6 3.76 6.69 -0.11
C PHE A 6 5.23 7.06 0.12
N GLN A 7 5.65 7.17 1.39
CA GLN A 7 7.03 7.50 1.74
C GLN A 7 7.90 6.26 2.01
N LEU A 8 7.30 5.07 1.95
CA LEU A 8 7.97 3.78 2.16
C LEU A 8 8.69 3.68 3.51
N LEU A 9 8.17 4.37 4.54
CA LEU A 9 8.73 4.33 5.88
C LEU A 9 8.45 2.97 6.54
N PRO A 10 9.45 2.34 7.19
CA PRO A 10 9.25 1.13 7.97
C PRO A 10 8.17 1.32 9.03
N TYR A 11 7.42 0.26 9.34
CA TYR A 11 6.34 0.33 10.34
C TYR A 11 6.82 0.80 11.71
N GLU A 12 8.03 0.43 12.11
CA GLU A 12 8.63 0.89 13.37
C GLU A 12 8.74 2.43 13.42
N HIS A 13 9.25 3.04 12.35
CA HIS A 13 9.37 4.50 12.26
C HIS A 13 8.01 5.20 12.27
N VAL A 14 7.01 4.60 11.62
CA VAL A 14 5.64 5.14 11.65
C VAL A 14 5.06 5.05 13.06
N CYS A 15 5.25 3.93 13.77
CA CYS A 15 4.81 3.78 15.15
C CYS A 15 5.45 4.83 16.08
N ASP A 16 6.76 5.05 15.95
CA ASP A 16 7.48 6.05 16.75
C ASP A 16 7.01 7.47 16.45
N GLN A 17 6.79 7.80 15.18
CA GLN A 17 6.25 9.11 14.81
C GLN A 17 4.87 9.37 15.43
N PHE A 18 3.97 8.37 15.42
CA PHE A 18 2.64 8.47 16.03
C PHE A 18 2.72 8.63 17.55
N ARG A 19 3.63 7.91 18.20
CA ARG A 19 3.88 8.00 19.64
C ARG A 19 4.44 9.37 20.02
N ASP A 20 5.49 9.81 19.34
CA ASP A 20 6.30 10.95 19.77
C ASP A 20 5.72 12.29 19.33
N GLN A 21 5.16 12.37 18.11
CA GLN A 21 4.63 13.62 17.57
C GLN A 21 3.15 13.80 17.85
N MET A 22 2.37 12.71 17.87
CA MET A 22 0.92 12.78 18.02
C MET A 22 0.43 12.30 19.39
N GLY A 23 1.28 11.66 20.20
CA GLY A 23 0.89 11.10 21.49
C GLY A 23 -0.09 9.93 21.40
N ILE A 24 -0.20 9.30 20.22
CA ILE A 24 -1.15 8.22 19.94
C ILE A 24 -0.35 6.95 19.72
N PRO A 25 -0.23 6.06 20.72
CA PRO A 25 0.50 4.81 20.53
C PRO A 25 -0.27 3.89 19.57
N VAL A 26 0.37 3.49 18.48
CA VAL A 26 -0.13 2.50 17.53
C VAL A 26 0.87 1.36 17.42
N SER A 27 0.37 0.15 17.15
CA SER A 27 1.22 -1.02 16.93
C SER A 27 1.45 -1.27 15.45
N ALA A 28 2.54 -1.96 15.11
CA ALA A 28 2.79 -2.43 13.75
C ALA A 28 1.66 -3.34 13.22
N SER A 29 1.02 -4.11 14.11
CA SER A 29 -0.13 -4.95 13.75
C SER A 29 -1.36 -4.10 13.39
N SER A 30 -1.57 -2.98 14.09
CA SER A 30 -2.62 -2.01 13.74
C SER A 30 -2.36 -1.40 12.36
N LEU A 31 -1.12 -0.97 12.09
CA LEU A 31 -0.73 -0.47 10.77
C LEU A 31 -0.97 -1.52 9.67
N PHE A 32 -0.58 -2.78 9.91
CA PHE A 32 -0.86 -3.87 8.98
C PHE A 32 -2.36 -4.06 8.71
N ASN A 33 -3.18 -4.07 9.76
CA ASN A 33 -4.63 -4.25 9.62
C ASN A 33 -5.27 -3.07 8.86
N PHE A 34 -4.82 -1.84 9.10
CA PHE A 34 -5.28 -0.67 8.33
C PHE A 34 -4.92 -0.79 6.84
N ASN A 35 -3.73 -1.33 6.52
CA ASN A 35 -3.34 -1.60 5.14
C ASN A 35 -4.24 -2.65 4.50
N ARG A 36 -4.52 -3.75 5.20
CA ARG A 36 -5.42 -4.80 4.71
C ARG A 36 -6.83 -4.27 4.47
N GLU A 37 -7.38 -3.52 5.42
CA GLU A 37 -8.71 -2.93 5.28
C GLU A 37 -8.79 -1.95 4.10
N ALA A 38 -7.75 -1.13 3.89
CA ALA A 38 -7.70 -0.24 2.74
C ALA A 38 -7.63 -1.00 1.41
N TYR A 39 -6.85 -2.10 1.36
CA TYR A 39 -6.78 -2.99 0.21
C TYR A 39 -8.15 -3.62 -0.11
N GLU A 40 -8.83 -4.18 0.89
CA GLU A 40 -10.15 -4.79 0.72
C GLU A 40 -11.19 -3.79 0.21
N ARG A 41 -11.11 -2.53 0.65
CA ARG A 41 -12.00 -1.45 0.19
C ARG A 41 -11.73 -0.99 -1.24
N LEU A 42 -10.60 -1.37 -1.84
CA LEU A 42 -10.24 -1.02 -3.22
C LEU A 42 -10.72 -2.05 -4.25
N ASP A 43 -11.39 -3.14 -3.83
CA ASP A 43 -11.80 -4.22 -4.74
C ASP A 43 -12.69 -3.73 -5.89
N ASP A 44 -13.74 -2.95 -5.60
CA ASP A 44 -14.62 -2.40 -6.63
C ASP A 44 -13.87 -1.45 -7.60
N PHE A 45 -12.91 -0.68 -7.06
CA PHE A 45 -12.07 0.19 -7.86
C PHE A 45 -11.16 -0.62 -8.79
N GLU A 46 -10.51 -1.66 -8.28
CA GLU A 46 -9.64 -2.54 -9.06
C GLU A 46 -10.43 -3.22 -10.20
N GLN A 47 -11.65 -3.70 -9.93
CA GLN A 47 -12.52 -4.26 -10.95
C GLN A 47 -12.87 -3.23 -12.03
N GLY A 48 -13.23 -2.01 -11.63
CA GLY A 48 -13.54 -0.90 -12.52
C GLY A 48 -12.36 -0.47 -13.40
N GLU A 49 -11.16 -0.38 -12.83
CA GLU A 49 -9.94 -0.04 -13.58
C GLU A 49 -9.56 -1.14 -14.57
N LYS A 50 -9.65 -2.43 -14.19
CA LYS A 50 -9.37 -3.55 -15.11
C LYS A 50 -10.28 -3.51 -16.34
N ALA A 51 -11.57 -3.22 -16.16
CA ALA A 51 -12.51 -3.09 -17.27
C ALA A 51 -12.14 -1.91 -18.20
N GLN A 52 -11.80 -0.75 -17.62
CA GLN A 52 -11.38 0.42 -18.39
C GLN A 52 -10.07 0.17 -19.15
N LEU A 53 -9.08 -0.46 -18.51
CA LEU A 53 -7.79 -0.78 -19.11
C LEU A 53 -7.95 -1.77 -20.28
N ALA A 54 -8.85 -2.74 -20.16
CA ALA A 54 -9.15 -3.69 -21.23
C ALA A 54 -9.78 -3.03 -22.47
N MET A 55 -10.47 -1.90 -22.28
CA MET A 55 -11.09 -1.12 -23.37
C MET A 55 -10.17 0.00 -23.90
N ALA A 56 -9.04 0.26 -23.25
CA ALA A 56 -8.13 1.32 -23.64
C ALA A 56 -7.45 1.01 -24.98
N ALA A 57 -7.40 2.00 -25.88
CA ALA A 57 -6.71 1.86 -27.16
C ALA A 57 -5.18 1.65 -26.99
N VAL A 58 -4.61 2.20 -25.90
CA VAL A 58 -3.21 2.03 -25.50
C VAL A 58 -3.16 1.90 -23.98
N ALA A 59 -2.52 0.84 -23.47
CA ALA A 59 -2.49 0.52 -22.03
C ALA A 59 -1.30 1.13 -21.25
N HIS A 60 -0.24 1.57 -21.94
CA HIS A 60 0.98 2.14 -21.31
C HIS A 60 1.56 1.32 -20.15
N ALA A 61 1.63 -0.01 -20.30
CA ALA A 61 2.22 -0.87 -19.28
C ALA A 61 3.72 -0.56 -19.08
N ASP A 62 4.10 -0.26 -17.83
CA ASP A 62 5.48 -0.10 -17.39
C ASP A 62 5.88 -1.32 -16.54
N GLU A 63 7.06 -1.88 -16.78
CA GLU A 63 7.51 -3.10 -16.08
C GLU A 63 8.24 -2.72 -14.78
N THR A 64 7.55 -2.91 -13.66
CA THR A 64 8.14 -2.78 -12.32
C THR A 64 8.27 -4.14 -11.65
N GLY A 65 9.50 -4.60 -11.41
CA GLY A 65 9.78 -5.83 -10.65
C GLY A 65 10.07 -5.53 -9.18
N ILE A 66 9.60 -6.41 -8.27
CA ILE A 66 9.92 -6.33 -6.84
C ILE A 66 10.60 -7.64 -6.40
N ASN A 67 11.60 -7.51 -5.53
CA ASN A 67 12.21 -8.66 -4.88
C ASN A 67 11.39 -9.04 -3.64
N ILE A 68 10.83 -10.24 -3.62
CA ILE A 68 10.12 -10.80 -2.48
C ILE A 68 10.90 -12.02 -2.01
N ASP A 69 11.50 -11.94 -0.82
CA ASP A 69 12.25 -13.03 -0.19
C ASP A 69 13.33 -13.66 -1.09
N GLY A 70 14.06 -12.83 -1.84
CA GLY A 70 15.11 -13.27 -2.75
C GLY A 70 14.59 -13.88 -4.06
N ARG A 71 13.27 -13.89 -4.29
CA ARG A 71 12.66 -14.31 -5.55
C ARG A 71 12.21 -13.08 -6.33
N ARG A 72 12.70 -12.96 -7.56
CA ARG A 72 12.17 -11.99 -8.53
C ARG A 72 10.78 -12.47 -8.97
N ARG A 73 9.79 -11.60 -8.83
CA ARG A 73 8.48 -11.72 -9.47
C ARG A 73 8.25 -10.51 -10.35
#